data_AF-A0A7Y0BBU9-F1
#
_entry.id   AF-A0A7Y0BBU9-F1
#
_cell.length_a   1.000
_cell.length_b   1.000
_cell.length_c   1.000
_cell.angle_alpha   90.00
_cell.angle_beta   90.00
_cell.angle_gamma   90.00
#
_symmetry.space_group_name_H-M   'P 1'
#
loop_
_entity.id
_entity.type
_entity.pdbx_description
1 polymer ?
#
loop_
_entity_poly.entity_id
_entity_poly.type
_entity_poly.pdbx_seq_one_letter_code
_entity_poly.pdbx_strand_id
1 'polypeptide(L)'
;MRLNQAAAPGGGGGYSEDLKTDKKAWTRAGDGVTGLKESVTTSLTKLESGQAGLGDTGGIRSAAAQQELYASWKKYLGDVRARCDALGGTLKAAGHDLAKTDESVRQELDALAAKYGDTDAVGGQAKEK
;
A
#
# COMPACT_ATOMS: atom_id res chain seq x y z
N MET A 1 25.75 3.72 10.37
CA MET A 1 25.00 3.45 9.13
C MET A 1 25.49 4.41 8.06
N ARG A 2 25.93 3.91 6.91
CA ARG A 2 26.34 4.74 5.76
C ARG A 2 25.30 4.52 4.65
N LEU A 3 24.60 5.57 4.26
CA LEU A 3 23.73 5.56 3.08
C LEU A 3 24.60 5.53 1.83
N ASN A 4 24.25 4.64 0.92
CA ASN A 4 24.91 4.40 -0.36
C ASN A 4 24.78 5.67 -1.23
N GLN A 5 25.81 6.51 -1.26
CA GLN A 5 25.84 7.66 -2.16
C GLN A 5 26.21 7.17 -3.56
N ALA A 6 25.19 6.97 -4.41
CA ALA A 6 25.40 6.89 -5.84
C ALA A 6 25.99 8.22 -6.33
N ALA A 7 26.89 8.15 -7.31
CA ALA A 7 27.51 9.32 -7.93
C ALA A 7 26.43 10.32 -8.36
N ALA A 8 26.60 11.58 -7.96
CA ALA A 8 25.69 12.66 -8.33
C ALA A 8 25.56 12.70 -9.87
N PRO A 9 24.36 12.50 -10.44
CA PRO A 9 24.17 12.74 -11.85
C PRO A 9 24.42 14.23 -12.11
N GLY A 10 25.19 14.50 -13.17
CA GLY A 10 25.59 15.85 -13.57
C GLY A 10 24.40 16.80 -13.60
N GLY A 11 24.66 18.04 -13.14
CA GLY A 11 23.69 19.10 -12.96
C GLY A 11 22.76 19.29 -14.16
N GLY A 12 21.53 18.83 -13.98
CA GLY A 12 20.36 19.13 -14.79
C GLY A 12 19.18 19.01 -13.86
N GLY A 13 18.79 20.13 -13.24
CA GLY A 13 17.68 20.21 -12.30
C GLY A 13 16.35 19.99 -13.00
N GLY A 14 16.05 18.75 -13.38
CA GLY A 14 14.69 18.30 -13.62
C GLY A 14 14.13 17.84 -12.28
N TYR A 15 13.23 18.62 -11.70
CA TYR A 15 12.27 18.10 -10.73
C TYR A 15 11.55 16.94 -11.41
N SER A 16 11.87 15.70 -11.05
CA SER A 16 11.16 14.58 -11.63
C SER A 16 9.69 14.69 -11.18
N GLU A 17 8.78 14.80 -12.13
CA GLU A 17 7.34 14.66 -11.85
C GLU A 17 7.02 13.31 -11.19
N ASP A 18 7.94 12.33 -11.28
CA ASP A 18 7.83 11.02 -10.63
C ASP A 18 7.80 11.08 -9.10
N LEU A 19 8.17 12.22 -8.49
CA LEU A 19 8.13 12.39 -7.03
C LEU A 19 6.78 12.92 -6.52
N LYS A 20 5.84 13.29 -7.40
CA LYS A 20 4.50 13.72 -6.96
C LYS A 20 3.75 12.55 -6.36
N THR A 21 3.19 12.75 -5.17
CA THR A 21 2.33 11.73 -4.58
C THR A 21 1.06 11.56 -5.40
N ASP A 22 0.85 10.36 -5.94
CA ASP A 22 -0.45 9.97 -6.49
C ASP A 22 -1.32 9.32 -5.41
N LYS A 23 -2.06 10.16 -4.67
CA LYS A 23 -3.04 9.69 -3.67
C LYS A 23 -4.03 8.68 -4.24
N LYS A 24 -4.43 8.81 -5.51
CA LYS A 24 -5.39 7.89 -6.14
C LYS A 24 -4.77 6.52 -6.36
N ALA A 25 -3.51 6.46 -6.79
CA ALA A 25 -2.78 5.20 -6.92
C ALA A 25 -2.68 4.45 -5.58
N TRP A 26 -2.29 5.14 -4.51
CA TRP A 26 -2.25 4.56 -3.15
C TRP A 26 -3.62 4.08 -2.65
N THR A 27 -4.66 4.90 -2.86
CA THR A 27 -6.04 4.55 -2.49
C THR A 27 -6.50 3.31 -3.26
N ARG A 28 -6.28 3.27 -4.57
CA ARG A 28 -6.63 2.13 -5.44
C ARG A 28 -5.89 0.86 -5.05
N ALA A 29 -4.61 0.97 -4.71
CA ALA A 29 -3.85 -0.17 -4.20
C ALA A 29 -4.45 -0.70 -2.89
N GLY A 30 -4.77 0.20 -1.95
CA GLY A 30 -5.43 -0.17 -0.70
C GLY A 30 -6.82 -0.79 -0.90
N ASP A 31 -7.62 -0.26 -1.82
CA ASP A 31 -8.92 -0.83 -2.21
C ASP A 31 -8.76 -2.22 -2.83
N GLY A 32 -7.78 -2.41 -3.72
CA GLY A 32 -7.49 -3.72 -4.32
C GLY A 32 -7.15 -4.78 -3.28
N VAL A 33 -6.31 -4.45 -2.30
CA VAL A 33 -5.99 -5.35 -1.18
C VAL A 33 -7.22 -5.60 -0.29
N THR A 34 -8.05 -4.58 -0.05
CA THR A 34 -9.30 -4.74 0.69
C THR A 34 -10.30 -5.63 -0.07
N GLY A 35 -10.35 -5.58 -1.40
CA GLY A 35 -11.15 -6.49 -2.22
C GLY A 35 -10.68 -7.96 -2.11
N LEU A 36 -9.37 -8.18 -1.96
CA LEU A 36 -8.84 -9.52 -1.69
C LEU A 36 -9.33 -10.07 -0.33
N LYS A 37 -9.39 -9.21 0.71
CA LYS A 37 -9.98 -9.58 2.02
C LYS A 37 -11.41 -10.09 1.87
N GLU A 38 -12.23 -9.47 1.01
CA GLU A 38 -13.60 -9.93 0.76
C GLU A 38 -13.63 -11.31 0.13
N SER A 39 -12.80 -11.54 -0.91
CA SER A 39 -12.67 -12.85 -1.56
C SER A 39 -12.21 -13.95 -0.60
N VAL A 40 -11.27 -13.63 0.30
CA VAL A 40 -10.82 -14.53 1.37
C VAL A 40 -11.93 -14.79 2.38
N THR A 41 -12.72 -13.77 2.74
CA THR A 41 -13.88 -13.92 3.63
C THR A 41 -14.91 -14.88 3.05
N THR A 42 -15.25 -14.73 1.75
CA THR A 42 -16.14 -15.67 1.04
C THR A 42 -15.56 -17.08 1.04
N SER A 43 -14.25 -17.23 0.87
CA SER A 43 -13.58 -18.53 0.87
C SER A 43 -13.61 -19.19 2.24
N LEU A 44 -13.44 -18.43 3.32
CA LEU A 44 -13.62 -18.89 4.70
C LEU A 44 -15.05 -19.39 4.94
N THR A 45 -16.08 -18.63 4.54
CA THR A 45 -17.47 -19.05 4.69
C THR A 45 -17.76 -20.35 3.94
N LYS A 46 -17.20 -20.52 2.73
CA LYS A 46 -17.31 -21.76 1.96
C LYS A 46 -16.60 -22.92 2.64
N LEU A 47 -15.41 -22.69 3.20
CA LEU A 47 -14.67 -23.71 3.96
C LEU A 47 -15.44 -24.15 5.21
N GLU A 48 -16.00 -23.21 5.97
CA GLU A 48 -16.83 -23.51 7.15
C GLU A 48 -18.11 -24.26 6.79
N SER A 49 -18.75 -23.86 5.69
CA SER A 49 -19.95 -24.52 5.18
C SER A 49 -19.65 -25.93 4.67
N GLY A 50 -18.50 -26.14 4.01
CA GLY A 50 -18.05 -27.46 3.56
C GLY A 50 -17.66 -28.41 4.70
N GLN A 51 -17.26 -27.86 5.86
CA GLN A 51 -17.00 -28.64 7.07
C GLN A 51 -18.31 -29.08 7.76
N ALA A 52 -19.39 -28.32 7.59
CA ALA A 52 -20.68 -28.66 8.18
C ALA A 52 -21.21 -29.96 7.59
N GLY A 53 -21.69 -30.87 8.44
CA GLY A 53 -22.32 -32.13 8.03
C GLY A 53 -21.44 -33.38 8.14
N LEU A 54 -20.18 -33.27 8.61
CA LEU A 54 -19.31 -34.43 8.84
C LEU A 54 -19.75 -35.35 10.00
N GLY A 55 -20.66 -34.89 10.88
CA GLY A 55 -21.17 -35.69 12.00
C GLY A 55 -20.10 -36.08 13.02
N ASP A 56 -20.38 -37.13 13.81
CA ASP A 56 -19.35 -37.74 14.67
C ASP A 56 -18.43 -38.62 13.81
N THR A 57 -17.14 -38.30 13.85
CA THR A 57 -16.11 -38.99 13.07
C THR A 57 -15.11 -39.74 13.95
N GLY A 58 -15.46 -39.97 15.22
CA GLY A 58 -14.66 -40.69 16.19
C GLY A 58 -14.12 -42.02 15.65
N GLY A 59 -12.83 -42.27 15.85
CA GLY A 59 -12.17 -43.51 15.45
C GLY A 59 -11.78 -43.60 13.96
N ILE A 60 -12.19 -42.65 13.11
CA ILE A 60 -11.84 -42.63 11.68
C ILE A 60 -10.59 -41.78 11.48
N ARG A 61 -9.46 -42.42 11.17
CA ARG A 61 -8.15 -41.74 11.02
C ARG A 61 -8.14 -40.68 9.91
N SER A 62 -8.82 -40.93 8.79
CA SER A 62 -8.92 -39.96 7.70
C SER A 62 -9.73 -38.72 8.08
N ALA A 63 -10.73 -38.87 8.96
CA ALA A 63 -11.52 -37.75 9.43
C ALA A 63 -10.75 -36.87 10.43
N ALA A 64 -9.93 -37.47 11.30
CA ALA A 64 -9.02 -36.73 12.16
C ALA A 64 -8.03 -35.88 11.33
N ALA A 65 -7.41 -36.48 10.32
CA ALA A 65 -6.52 -35.76 9.40
C ALA A 65 -7.24 -34.64 8.63
N GLN A 66 -8.48 -34.87 8.22
CA GLN A 66 -9.32 -33.87 7.57
C GLN A 66 -9.62 -32.68 8.50
N GLN A 67 -9.93 -32.95 9.78
CA GLN A 67 -10.21 -31.91 10.78
C GLN A 67 -8.97 -31.04 11.06
N GLU A 68 -7.80 -31.66 11.15
CA GLU A 68 -6.52 -30.94 11.29
C GLU A 68 -6.25 -30.04 10.08
N LEU A 69 -6.48 -30.56 8.86
CA LEU A 69 -6.35 -29.79 7.62
C LEU A 69 -7.31 -28.60 7.61
N TYR A 70 -8.59 -28.82 7.93
CA TYR A 70 -9.60 -27.75 8.04
C TYR A 70 -9.15 -26.66 9.02
N ALA A 71 -8.71 -27.04 10.23
CA ALA A 71 -8.28 -26.08 11.24
C ALA A 71 -7.07 -25.24 10.76
N SER A 72 -6.11 -25.89 10.10
CA SER A 72 -4.93 -25.23 9.53
C SER A 72 -5.32 -24.21 8.45
N TRP A 73 -6.17 -24.60 7.49
CA TRP A 73 -6.63 -23.71 6.43
C TRP A 73 -7.49 -22.57 6.95
N LYS A 74 -8.38 -22.84 7.91
CA LYS A 74 -9.21 -21.82 8.54
C LYS A 74 -8.34 -20.76 9.21
N LYS A 75 -7.31 -21.18 9.96
CA LYS A 75 -6.35 -20.27 10.57
C LYS A 75 -5.60 -19.45 9.52
N TYR A 76 -5.02 -20.11 8.51
CA TYR A 76 -4.25 -19.45 7.47
C TYR A 76 -5.07 -18.39 6.71
N LEU A 77 -6.29 -18.73 6.27
CA LEU A 77 -7.15 -17.78 5.57
C LEU A 77 -7.60 -16.63 6.50
N GLY A 78 -7.82 -16.91 7.79
CA GLY A 78 -8.06 -15.87 8.80
C GLY A 78 -6.90 -14.88 8.92
N ASP A 79 -5.67 -15.38 8.97
CA ASP A 79 -4.47 -14.56 9.03
C ASP A 79 -4.26 -13.73 7.75
N VAL A 80 -4.48 -14.33 6.57
CA VAL A 80 -4.41 -13.62 5.28
C VAL A 80 -5.46 -12.51 5.21
N ARG A 81 -6.69 -12.77 5.66
CA ARG A 81 -7.76 -11.76 5.73
C ARG A 81 -7.34 -10.56 6.59
N ALA A 82 -6.78 -10.82 7.77
CA ALA A 82 -6.30 -9.78 8.69
C ALA A 82 -5.14 -8.97 8.08
N ARG A 83 -4.19 -9.63 7.41
CA ARG A 83 -3.09 -8.97 6.69
C ARG A 83 -3.59 -8.07 5.56
N CYS A 84 -4.58 -8.52 4.79
CA CYS A 84 -5.17 -7.70 3.73
C CYS A 84 -5.85 -6.46 4.29
N ASP A 85 -6.56 -6.58 5.42
CA ASP A 85 -7.19 -5.44 6.09
C ASP A 85 -6.15 -4.41 6.56
N ALA A 86 -5.12 -4.86 7.28
CA ALA A 86 -4.07 -4.01 7.79
C ALA A 86 -3.27 -3.33 6.67
N LEU A 87 -2.88 -4.09 5.63
CA LEU A 87 -2.14 -3.56 4.49
C LEU A 87 -3.00 -2.58 3.68
N GLY A 88 -4.26 -2.92 3.41
CA GLY A 88 -5.19 -2.04 2.70
C GLY A 88 -5.37 -0.70 3.40
N GLY A 89 -5.55 -0.71 4.73
CA GLY A 89 -5.60 0.50 5.54
C GLY A 89 -4.29 1.30 5.52
N THR A 90 -3.15 0.62 5.63
CA THR A 90 -1.82 1.26 5.61
C THR A 90 -1.55 1.98 4.29
N LEU A 91 -1.89 1.36 3.15
CA LEU A 91 -1.71 1.95 1.82
C LEU A 91 -2.57 3.23 1.65
N LYS A 92 -3.81 3.22 2.13
CA LYS A 92 -4.70 4.39 2.09
C LYS A 92 -4.17 5.52 2.97
N ALA A 93 -3.70 5.20 4.17
CA ALA A 93 -3.11 6.16 5.10
C ALA A 93 -1.85 6.80 4.52
N ALA A 94 -0.94 5.99 3.96
CA ALA A 94 0.27 6.49 3.31
C ALA A 94 -0.05 7.49 2.19
N GLY A 95 -1.00 7.15 1.30
CA GLY A 95 -1.43 8.06 0.24
C GLY A 95 -2.05 9.36 0.75
N HIS A 96 -2.77 9.32 1.87
CA HIS A 96 -3.33 10.50 2.52
C HIS A 96 -2.22 11.41 3.08
N ASP A 97 -1.30 10.84 3.86
CA ASP A 97 -0.29 11.60 4.60
C ASP A 97 0.76 12.22 3.68
N LEU A 98 1.17 11.47 2.65
CA LEU A 98 2.06 11.97 1.60
C LEU A 98 1.41 13.13 0.83
N ALA A 99 0.14 12.99 0.43
CA ALA A 99 -0.56 14.06 -0.30
C ALA A 99 -0.76 15.33 0.55
N LYS A 100 -0.99 15.17 1.86
CA LYS A 100 -1.07 16.29 2.80
C LYS A 100 0.27 17.01 2.93
N THR A 101 1.36 16.24 2.97
CA THR A 101 2.72 16.79 3.05
C THR A 101 3.07 17.56 1.79
N ASP A 102 2.82 16.98 0.61
CA ASP A 102 3.07 17.62 -0.68
C ASP A 102 2.29 18.94 -0.83
N GLU A 103 1.01 18.96 -0.41
CA GLU A 103 0.18 20.16 -0.41
C GLU A 103 0.73 21.24 0.53
N SER A 104 1.17 20.86 1.74
CA SER A 104 1.77 21.81 2.69
C SER A 104 3.05 22.43 2.13
N VAL A 105 3.93 21.62 1.55
CA VAL A 105 5.18 22.11 0.93
C VAL A 105 4.86 23.02 -0.25
N ARG A 106 3.87 22.65 -1.08
CA ARG A 106 3.42 23.49 -2.19
C ARG A 106 2.96 24.86 -1.70
N GLN A 107 2.15 24.93 -0.64
CA GLN A 107 1.66 26.19 -0.08
C GLN A 107 2.80 27.08 0.45
N GLU A 108 3.80 26.49 1.11
CA GLU A 108 4.98 27.22 1.58
C GLU A 108 5.81 27.79 0.41
N LEU A 109 5.99 26.99 -0.65
CA LEU A 109 6.70 27.43 -1.86
C LEU A 109 5.93 28.52 -2.61
N ASP A 110 4.61 28.38 -2.75
CA ASP A 110 3.74 29.38 -3.38
C ASP A 110 3.80 30.72 -2.58
N ALA A 111 3.82 30.65 -1.25
CA ALA A 111 3.99 31.83 -0.40
C ALA A 111 5.38 32.48 -0.57
N LEU A 112 6.43 31.68 -0.70
CA LEU A 112 7.79 32.18 -0.96
C LEU A 112 7.87 32.87 -2.33
N ALA A 113 7.31 32.25 -3.36
CA ALA A 113 7.26 32.81 -4.72
C ALA A 113 6.50 34.14 -4.74
N ALA A 114 5.38 34.25 -4.02
CA ALA A 114 4.63 35.50 -3.89
C ALA A 114 5.44 36.59 -3.15
N LYS A 115 6.22 36.20 -2.14
CA LYS A 115 7.05 37.14 -1.35
C LYS A 115 8.25 37.68 -2.12
N TYR A 116 8.85 36.86 -2.98
CA TYR A 116 10.10 37.18 -3.70
C TYR A 116 9.91 37.26 -5.23
N GLY A 117 8.71 37.66 -5.68
CA GLY A 117 8.40 37.82 -7.10
C GLY A 117 9.17 38.95 -7.81
N ASP A 118 9.94 39.73 -7.05
CA ASP A 118 10.85 40.78 -7.51
C ASP A 118 12.25 40.25 -7.87
N THR A 119 12.55 38.98 -7.56
CA THR A 119 13.85 38.36 -7.83
C THR A 119 13.76 37.47 -9.07
N ASP A 120 14.44 37.85 -10.14
CA ASP A 120 14.48 37.06 -11.38
C ASP A 120 15.11 35.67 -11.14
N ALA A 121 14.52 34.64 -11.75
CA ALA A 121 15.05 33.28 -11.73
C ALA A 121 16.30 33.16 -12.62
N VAL A 122 17.46 33.55 -12.10
CA VAL A 122 18.74 33.56 -12.83
C VAL A 122 19.49 32.21 -12.82
N GLY A 123 18.98 31.20 -12.11
CA GLY A 123 19.57 29.86 -12.03
C GLY A 123 18.73 28.80 -12.75
N GLY A 124 19.37 27.89 -13.50
CA GLY A 124 18.69 26.76 -14.16
C GLY A 124 18.24 27.01 -15.61
N GLN A 125 18.58 28.17 -16.18
CA GLN A 125 18.38 28.38 -17.62
C GLN A 125 19.24 27.41 -18.42
N ALA A 126 18.62 26.66 -19.34
CA ALA A 126 19.35 25.85 -20.31
C ALA A 126 20.26 26.79 -21.11
N LYS A 127 21.57 26.49 -21.14
CA LYS A 127 22.47 27.23 -22.04
C LYS A 127 21.94 27.09 -23.46
N GLU A 128 21.55 28.21 -24.07
CA GLU A 128 21.28 28.28 -25.49
C GLU A 128 22.51 27.75 -26.25
N LYS A 129 22.26 26.90 -27.25
CA LYS A 129 23.29 26.37 -28.14
C LYS A 129 23.67 27.39 -29.19
#